data_AF-A0A1Q7MQ12-F1
#
_entry.id   AF-A0A1Q7MQ12-F1
#
_cell.length_a   1.000
_cell.length_b   1.000
_cell.length_c   1.000
_cell.angle_alpha   90.00
_cell.angle_beta   90.00
_cell.angle_gamma   90.00
#
_symmetry.space_group_name_H-M   'P 1'
#
loop_
_entity.id
_entity.type
_entity.pdbx_description
1 polymer ?
#
loop_
_entity_poly.entity_id
_entity_poly.type
_entity_poly.pdbx_seq_one_letter_code
_entity_poly.pdbx_strand_id
1 'polypeptide(L)'
;MVLFALLGGLAVALATVGVYGVVAYSVSQRTHEIGVRMAIGAKPADVLRMVLNEGGKLALIGVALGSVIALAGARLIRGLLFNVSAADPITFIVVASGLLTVALLASYIPARRATRVDPMVALRGE
;
A
#
# COMPACT_ATOMS: atom_id res chain seq x y z
N MET A 1 16.37 19.57 10.79
CA MET A 1 15.02 19.43 10.22
C MET A 1 15.04 19.00 8.75
N VAL A 2 15.81 19.64 7.86
CA VAL A 2 15.88 19.27 6.43
C VAL A 2 16.26 17.79 6.19
N LEU A 3 17.25 17.26 6.93
CA LEU A 3 17.64 15.85 6.82
C LEU A 3 16.49 14.88 7.15
N PHE A 4 15.77 15.10 8.25
CA PHE A 4 14.63 14.25 8.62
C PHE A 4 13.49 14.33 7.60
N ALA A 5 13.25 15.52 7.03
CA ALA A 5 12.26 15.68 5.96
C ALA A 5 12.66 14.90 4.69
N LEU A 6 13.94 14.95 4.30
CA LEU A 6 14.45 14.19 3.16
C LEU A 6 14.37 12.67 3.39
N LEU A 7 14.80 12.19 4.56
CA LEU A 7 14.73 10.77 4.90
C LEU A 7 13.28 10.27 4.98
N GLY A 8 12.39 11.05 5.58
CA GLY A 8 10.96 10.75 5.61
C GLY A 8 10.35 10.71 4.20
N GLY A 9 10.70 11.69 3.35
CA GLY A 9 10.27 11.71 1.95
C GLY A 9 10.77 10.50 1.15
N LEU A 10 12.04 10.12 1.33
CA LEU A 10 12.61 8.91 0.71
C LEU A 10 11.93 7.64 1.20
N ALA A 11 11.64 7.53 2.49
CA ALA A 11 10.93 6.38 3.04
C ALA A 11 9.52 6.25 2.43
N VAL A 12 8.80 7.37 2.28
CA VAL A 12 7.48 7.39 1.61
C VAL A 12 7.60 7.02 0.13
N ALA A 13 8.62 7.51 -0.57
CA ALA A 13 8.86 7.16 -1.97
C ALA A 13 9.14 5.66 -2.14
N LEU A 14 10.02 5.09 -1.31
CA LEU A 14 10.33 3.66 -1.32
C LEU A 14 9.11 2.81 -0.98
N ALA A 15 8.33 3.21 0.03
CA ALA A 15 7.07 2.53 0.37
C ALA A 15 6.08 2.56 -0.81
N THR A 16 5.94 3.70 -1.48
CA THR A 16 5.08 3.85 -2.66
C THR A 16 5.51 2.90 -3.77
N VAL A 17 6.79 2.86 -4.11
CA VAL A 17 7.33 1.99 -5.16
C VAL A 17 7.16 0.51 -4.78
N GLY A 18 7.43 0.14 -3.53
CA GLY A 18 7.27 -1.23 -3.04
C GLY A 18 5.82 -1.70 -3.11
N VAL A 19 4.86 -0.90 -2.61
CA VAL A 19 3.44 -1.21 -2.68
C VAL A 19 2.97 -1.31 -4.13
N TYR A 20 3.34 -0.35 -4.99
CA TYR A 20 3.02 -0.39 -6.41
C TYR A 20 3.56 -1.68 -7.05
N GLY A 21 4.82 -2.04 -6.80
CA GLY A 21 5.45 -3.23 -7.36
C GLY A 21 4.74 -4.52 -6.95
N VAL A 22 4.47 -4.69 -5.65
CA VAL A 22 3.78 -5.88 -5.13
C VAL A 22 2.36 -5.99 -5.70
N VAL A 23 1.60 -4.89 -5.72
CA VAL A 23 0.22 -4.88 -6.23
C VAL A 23 0.20 -5.09 -7.75
N ALA A 24 1.07 -4.41 -8.51
CA ALA A 24 1.18 -4.58 -9.96
C ALA A 24 1.57 -6.00 -10.34
N TYR A 25 2.49 -6.62 -9.58
CA TYR A 25 2.90 -8.00 -9.79
C TYR A 25 1.76 -8.99 -9.47
N SER A 26 1.04 -8.79 -8.37
CA SER A 26 -0.15 -9.61 -8.03
C SER A 26 -1.22 -9.51 -9.12
N VAL A 27 -1.50 -8.29 -9.61
CA VAL A 27 -2.42 -8.07 -10.73
C VAL A 27 -1.95 -8.80 -11.99
N SER A 28 -0.66 -8.70 -12.32
CA SER A 28 -0.09 -9.36 -13.50
C SER A 28 -0.24 -10.87 -13.45
N GLN A 29 0.00 -11.50 -12.28
CA GLN A 29 -0.21 -12.94 -12.10
C GLN A 29 -1.68 -13.35 -12.25
N ARG A 30 -2.62 -12.48 -11.88
CA ARG A 30 -4.06 -12.76 -11.94
C ARG A 30 -4.75 -12.21 -13.20
N THR A 31 -3.99 -11.76 -14.20
CA THR A 31 -4.55 -11.16 -15.42
C THR A 31 -5.53 -12.10 -16.13
N HIS A 32 -5.22 -13.41 -16.17
CA HIS A 32 -6.10 -14.40 -16.80
C HIS A 32 -7.43 -14.56 -16.04
N GLU A 33 -7.40 -14.68 -14.71
CA GLU A 33 -8.60 -14.75 -13.88
C GLU A 33 -9.46 -13.48 -14.00
N ILE A 34 -8.81 -12.30 -14.03
CA ILE A 34 -9.48 -11.01 -14.21
C ILE A 34 -10.14 -10.95 -15.60
N GLY A 35 -9.46 -11.42 -16.65
CA GLY A 35 -9.99 -11.51 -18.00
C GLY A 35 -11.21 -12.43 -18.10
N VAL A 36 -11.16 -13.61 -17.48
CA VAL A 36 -12.30 -14.54 -17.42
C VAL A 36 -13.47 -13.93 -16.65
N ARG A 37 -13.22 -13.29 -15.50
CA ARG A 37 -14.27 -12.58 -14.73
C ARG A 37 -14.94 -11.47 -15.53
N MET A 38 -14.16 -10.69 -16.28
CA MET A 38 -14.68 -9.65 -17.15
C MET A 38 -15.51 -10.23 -18.31
N ALA A 39 -15.08 -11.37 -18.88
CA ALA A 39 -15.80 -12.04 -19.97
C ALA A 39 -17.17 -12.60 -19.53
N ILE A 40 -17.30 -13.03 -18.27
CA ILE A 40 -18.59 -13.46 -17.68
C ILE A 40 -19.45 -12.28 -17.16
N GLY A 41 -19.03 -11.03 -17.39
CA GLY A 41 -19.82 -9.83 -17.10
C GLY A 41 -19.52 -9.12 -15.79
N ALA A 42 -18.38 -9.39 -15.13
CA ALA A 42 -17.97 -8.61 -13.95
C ALA A 42 -17.77 -7.14 -14.31
N LYS A 43 -18.15 -6.23 -13.39
CA LYS A 43 -17.98 -4.79 -13.63
C LYS A 43 -16.52 -4.41 -13.36
N PRO A 44 -15.96 -3.42 -14.08
CA PRO A 44 -14.65 -2.84 -13.76
C PRO A 44 -14.52 -2.39 -12.29
N ALA A 45 -15.63 -1.98 -11.67
CA ALA A 45 -15.68 -1.60 -10.26
C ALA A 45 -15.38 -2.77 -9.30
N ASP A 46 -15.76 -4.00 -9.67
CA ASP A 46 -15.52 -5.18 -8.84
C ASP A 46 -14.03 -5.55 -8.83
N VAL A 47 -13.38 -5.45 -10.00
CA VAL A 47 -11.92 -5.64 -10.14
C VAL A 47 -11.17 -4.54 -9.39
N LEU A 48 -11.58 -3.28 -9.55
CA LEU A 48 -10.98 -2.16 -8.83
C LEU A 48 -11.07 -2.37 -7.32
N ARG A 49 -12.26 -2.74 -6.81
CA ARG A 49 -12.48 -2.99 -5.38
C ARG A 49 -11.65 -4.17 -4.88
N MET A 50 -11.52 -5.23 -5.65
CA MET A 50 -10.67 -6.38 -5.30
C MET A 50 -9.21 -5.97 -5.09
N VAL A 51 -8.63 -5.26 -6.05
CA VAL A 51 -7.21 -4.84 -6.00
C VAL A 51 -6.98 -3.81 -4.88
N LEU A 52 -7.89 -2.84 -4.72
CA LEU A 52 -7.79 -1.87 -3.63
C LEU A 52 -7.92 -2.51 -2.26
N ASN A 53 -8.76 -3.55 -2.11
CA ASN A 53 -8.91 -4.25 -0.84
C ASN A 53 -7.68 -5.12 -0.51
N GLU A 54 -7.03 -5.69 -1.53
CA GLU A 54 -5.77 -6.41 -1.36
C GLU A 54 -4.63 -5.47 -0.96
N GLY A 55 -4.46 -4.34 -1.66
CA GLY A 55 -3.50 -3.30 -1.30
C GLY A 55 -3.78 -2.68 0.07
N GLY A 56 -5.05 -2.42 0.38
CA GLY A 56 -5.49 -1.90 1.68
C GLY A 56 -5.22 -2.85 2.85
N LYS A 57 -5.45 -4.17 2.67
CA LYS A 57 -5.11 -5.17 3.68
C LYS A 57 -3.60 -5.24 3.94
N LEU A 58 -2.78 -5.25 2.89
CA LEU A 58 -1.32 -5.20 3.01
C LEU A 58 -0.87 -3.95 3.79
N ALA A 59 -1.43 -2.80 3.47
CA ALA A 59 -1.13 -1.54 4.16
C ALA A 59 -1.54 -1.58 5.63
N LEU A 60 -2.73 -2.08 5.96
CA LEU A 60 -3.20 -2.21 7.35
C LEU A 60 -2.30 -3.11 8.18
N ILE A 61 -1.91 -4.27 7.65
CA ILE A 61 -0.99 -5.20 8.33
C ILE A 61 0.36 -4.52 8.55
N GLY A 62 0.91 -3.87 7.51
CA GLY A 62 2.18 -3.14 7.60
C GLY A 62 2.15 -2.01 8.63
N VAL A 63 1.07 -1.21 8.67
CA VAL A 63 0.88 -0.13 9.64
C VAL A 63 0.74 -0.68 11.06
N ALA A 64 -0.02 -1.76 11.26
CA ALA A 64 -0.19 -2.38 12.57
C ALA A 64 1.16 -2.90 13.10
N LEU A 65 1.88 -3.69 12.30
CA LEU A 65 3.19 -4.23 12.67
C LEU A 65 4.21 -3.10 12.89
N GLY A 66 4.29 -2.14 11.98
CA GLY A 66 5.17 -0.98 12.10
C GLY A 66 4.90 -0.16 13.36
N SER A 67 3.63 0.03 13.73
CA SER A 67 3.25 0.75 14.94
C SER A 67 3.69 0.00 16.20
N VAL A 68 3.52 -1.32 16.24
CA VAL A 68 3.98 -2.16 17.35
C VAL A 68 5.51 -2.09 17.49
N ILE A 69 6.24 -2.21 16.37
CA ILE A 69 7.71 -2.12 16.34
C ILE A 69 8.17 -0.72 16.79
N ALA A 70 7.54 0.34 16.30
CA ALA A 70 7.87 1.71 16.67
C ALA A 70 7.64 1.97 18.17
N LEU A 71 6.52 1.51 18.74
CA LEU A 71 6.24 1.63 20.17
C LEU A 71 7.24 0.83 21.03
N ALA A 72 7.61 -0.38 20.60
CA ALA A 72 8.59 -1.19 21.29
C ALA A 72 9.98 -0.51 21.27
N GLY A 73 10.40 0.00 20.11
CA GLY A 73 11.64 0.76 19.96
C GLY A 73 11.65 2.01 20.84
N ALA A 74 10.58 2.80 20.79
CA ALA A 74 10.41 4.00 21.60
C ALA A 74 10.53 3.73 23.11
N ARG A 75 9.99 2.60 23.59
CA ARG A 75 10.13 2.17 24.99
C ARG A 75 11.58 1.85 25.34
N LEU A 76 12.32 1.20 24.44
CA LEU A 76 13.71 0.78 24.67
C LEU A 76 14.65 1.98 24.82
N ILE A 77 14.45 3.03 24.02
CA ILE A 77 15.28 4.24 24.05
C ILE A 77 14.71 5.35 24.94
N ARG A 78 13.62 5.11 25.67
CA ARG A 78 12.96 6.10 26.53
C ARG A 78 13.90 6.75 27.55
N GLY A 79 14.85 5.97 28.10
CA GLY A 79 15.86 6.48 29.03
C GLY A 79 16.91 7.41 28.41
N LEU A 80 17.00 7.46 27.08
CA LEU A 80 17.92 8.32 26.32
C LEU A 80 17.22 9.56 25.75
N LEU A 81 15.89 9.57 25.74
CA LEU A 81 15.05 10.65 25.22
C LEU A 81 14.82 11.70 26.31
N PHE A 82 15.74 12.67 26.43
CA PHE A 82 15.48 13.85 27.24
C PHE A 82 14.42 14.74 26.56
N ASN A 83 13.30 14.98 27.25
CA ASN A 83 12.27 15.96 26.88
C ASN A 83 11.44 15.68 25.60
N VAL A 84 11.41 14.44 25.10
CA VAL A 84 10.58 14.05 23.93
C VAL A 84 9.61 12.94 24.34
N SER A 85 8.32 13.14 24.08
CA SER A 85 7.30 12.12 24.31
C SER A 85 7.56 10.94 23.37
N ALA A 86 8.00 9.81 23.93
CA ALA A 86 8.38 8.62 23.16
C ALA A 86 7.21 8.01 22.36
N ALA A 87 5.96 8.30 22.74
CA ALA A 87 4.77 7.77 22.10
C ALA A 87 3.67 8.84 22.04
N ASP A 88 3.84 9.83 21.16
CA ASP A 88 2.78 10.81 20.86
C ASP A 88 1.68 10.17 19.99
N PRO A 89 0.44 9.99 20.50
CA PRO A 89 -0.65 9.36 19.76
C PRO A 89 -1.01 10.10 18.48
N ILE A 90 -0.88 11.43 18.45
CA ILE A 90 -1.23 12.25 17.29
C ILE A 90 -0.29 11.92 16.14
N THR A 91 1.01 11.84 16.41
CA THR A 91 2.02 11.49 15.40
C THR A 91 1.75 10.11 14.80
N PHE A 92 1.42 9.10 15.62
CA PHE A 92 1.07 7.76 15.14
C PHE A 92 -0.17 7.77 14.23
N ILE A 93 -1.22 8.49 14.61
CA ILE A 93 -2.46 8.58 13.82
C ILE A 93 -2.20 9.29 12.48
N VAL A 94 -1.47 10.40 12.48
CA VAL A 94 -1.15 11.17 11.26
C VAL A 94 -0.27 10.35 10.32
N VAL A 95 0.77 9.68 10.82
CA VAL A 95 1.65 8.85 9.98
C VAL A 95 0.90 7.63 9.45
N ALA A 96 0.12 6.94 10.30
CA ALA A 96 -0.67 5.78 9.88
C ALA A 96 -1.68 6.13 8.77
N SER A 97 -2.44 7.22 8.95
CA SER A 97 -3.40 7.69 7.95
C SER A 97 -2.71 8.17 6.66
N GLY A 98 -1.55 8.83 6.77
CA GLY A 98 -0.74 9.23 5.62
C GLY A 98 -0.24 8.02 4.82
N LEU A 99 0.31 7.01 5.50
CA LEU A 99 0.79 5.77 4.85
C LEU A 99 -0.34 4.98 4.21
N LEU A 100 -1.52 4.89 4.84
CA LEU A 100 -2.69 4.28 4.23
C LEU A 100 -3.13 5.00 2.96
N THR A 101 -3.14 6.34 2.99
CA THR A 101 -3.48 7.16 1.82
C THR A 101 -2.49 6.92 0.69
N VAL A 102 -1.19 6.93 0.99
CA VAL A 102 -0.12 6.65 0.01
C VAL A 102 -0.28 5.25 -0.58
N ALA A 103 -0.54 4.24 0.24
CA ALA A 103 -0.72 2.87 -0.22
C ALA A 103 -1.95 2.74 -1.14
N LEU A 104 -3.08 3.38 -0.79
CA LEU A 104 -4.28 3.38 -1.63
C LEU A 104 -4.03 4.08 -2.97
N LEU A 105 -3.35 5.23 -2.97
CA LEU A 105 -2.96 5.94 -4.18
C LEU A 105 -2.01 5.13 -5.06
N ALA A 106 -1.01 4.49 -4.45
CA ALA A 106 -0.07 3.60 -5.14
C ALA A 106 -0.78 2.39 -5.77
N SER A 107 -1.78 1.84 -5.07
CA SER A 107 -2.59 0.69 -5.52
C SER A 107 -3.61 1.07 -6.60
N TYR A 108 -4.01 2.34 -6.69
CA TYR A 108 -5.04 2.79 -7.62
C TYR A 108 -4.58 2.68 -9.09
N ILE A 109 -3.31 3.01 -9.39
CA ILE A 109 -2.76 2.91 -10.74
C ILE A 109 -2.80 1.46 -11.28
N PRO A 110 -2.23 0.45 -10.59
CA PRO A 110 -2.30 -0.94 -11.06
C PRO A 110 -3.74 -1.47 -11.05
N ALA A 111 -4.58 -1.07 -10.10
CA ALA A 111 -6.00 -1.43 -10.10
C ALA A 111 -6.73 -0.90 -11.34
N ARG A 112 -6.50 0.36 -11.72
CA ARG A 112 -7.05 0.94 -12.94
C ARG A 112 -6.48 0.29 -14.20
N ARG A 113 -5.19 -0.06 -14.21
CA ARG A 113 -4.60 -0.84 -15.31
C ARG A 113 -5.28 -2.20 -15.47
N ALA A 114 -5.57 -2.91 -14.38
CA ALA A 114 -6.30 -4.18 -14.40
C ALA A 114 -7.67 -4.07 -15.09
N THR A 115 -8.41 -2.99 -14.84
CA THR A 115 -9.73 -2.75 -15.47
C THR A 115 -9.68 -2.47 -16.96
N ARG A 116 -8.51 -2.09 -17.49
CA ARG A 116 -8.29 -1.76 -18.90
C ARG A 116 -7.63 -2.89 -19.68
N VAL A 117 -7.29 -4.00 -19.03
CA VAL A 117 -6.82 -5.19 -19.74
C VAL A 117 -7.99 -5.70 -20.57
N ASP A 118 -7.82 -5.65 -21.89
CA ASP A 118 -8.83 -6.08 -22.83
C ASP A 118 -8.98 -7.62 -22.73
N PRO A 119 -10.16 -8.15 -22.35
CA PRO A 119 -10.37 -9.58 -22.17
C PRO A 119 -10.04 -10.39 -23.44
N MET A 120 -10.14 -9.76 -24.63
CA MET A 120 -9.77 -10.37 -25.90
C MET A 120 -8.25 -10.57 -26.09
N VAL A 121 -7.41 -9.78 -25.42
CA VAL A 121 -5.94 -9.96 -25.40
C VAL A 121 -5.55 -11.00 -24.35
N ALA A 122 -6.25 -11.06 -23.21
CA ALA A 122 -6.02 -12.04 -22.15
C ALA A 122 -6.34 -13.50 -22.56
N LEU A 123 -7.21 -13.68 -23.56
CA LEU A 123 -7.58 -14.98 -24.16
C LEU A 123 -6.74 -15.36 -25.38
N ARG A 124 -5.99 -14.42 -25.98
CA ARG A 124 -5.10 -14.65 -27.13
C ARG A 124 -3.63 -14.81 -26.75
N GLY A 125 -3.28 -14.60 -25.48
CA GLY A 125 -1.97 -14.97 -24.96
C GLY A 125 -1.90 -16.48 -24.76
N GLU A 126 -1.36 -17.18 -25.75
CA GLU A 126 -0.63 -18.44 -25.54
C GLU A 126 0.57 -18.23 -24.62
#